data_AF-A0A397J6P3-F1
#
_entry.id   AF-A0A397J6P3-F1
#
_cell.length_a   1.000
_cell.length_b   1.000
_cell.length_c   1.000
_cell.angle_alpha   90.00
_cell.angle_beta   90.00
_cell.angle_gamma   90.00
#
_symmetry.space_group_name_H-M   'P 1'
#
loop_
_entity.id
_entity.type
_entity.pdbx_description
1 polymer ?
#
loop_
_entity_poly.entity_id
_entity_poly.type
_entity_poly.pdbx_seq_one_letter_code
_entity_poly.pdbx_strand_id
1 'polypeptide(L)'
;MILRASIVPTHSDIISKCNNGLTAILQRNLSDKQPMRFMPNDVRDAIEYINGISTYILRIYDTLINGQKVRVDITSIKPFFDIVVPGRKQLTIFKSNLVKIISKTLKGTSKFRIKIVDAFPVCGYHTEEKQYIRVTTWNQYDQFNTLKTVRDANLETASNDLNKQYYYQKIACKKRLPLSN
;
A
#
# COMPACT_ATOMS: atom_id res chain seq x y z
N MET A 1 4.83 15.27 -39.25
CA MET A 1 5.29 15.26 -37.85
C MET A 1 4.77 16.54 -37.19
N ILE A 2 3.73 16.45 -36.35
CA ILE A 2 3.13 17.64 -35.72
C ILE A 2 3.58 17.65 -34.25
N LEU A 3 4.49 18.56 -33.91
CA LEU A 3 4.82 18.89 -32.53
C LEU A 3 3.69 19.75 -31.96
N ARG A 4 2.91 19.20 -31.03
CA ARG A 4 2.01 19.99 -30.18
C ARG A 4 2.77 20.40 -28.93
N ALA A 5 3.16 21.66 -28.83
CA ALA A 5 3.61 22.26 -27.59
C ALA A 5 2.38 22.49 -26.69
N SER A 6 2.25 21.73 -25.61
CA SER A 6 1.31 22.06 -24.54
C SER A 6 1.98 23.05 -23.59
N ILE A 7 1.49 24.29 -23.58
CA ILE A 7 1.89 25.31 -22.61
C ILE A 7 1.56 24.77 -21.22
N VAL A 8 2.59 24.58 -20.38
CA VAL A 8 2.40 24.22 -18.98
C VAL A 8 2.07 25.52 -18.24
N PRO A 9 0.91 25.62 -17.56
CA PRO A 9 0.53 26.83 -16.83
C PRO A 9 1.59 27.21 -15.81
N THR A 10 1.94 28.49 -15.73
CA THR A 10 2.83 28.98 -14.69
C THR A 10 2.11 29.01 -13.35
N HIS A 11 2.86 29.00 -12.24
CA HIS A 11 2.28 29.04 -10.90
C HIS A 11 1.30 30.21 -10.70
N SER A 12 1.62 31.37 -11.27
CA SER A 12 0.75 32.57 -11.30
C SER A 12 -0.52 32.39 -12.13
N ASP A 13 -0.46 31.65 -13.25
CA ASP A 13 -1.63 31.37 -14.09
C ASP A 13 -2.63 30.48 -13.37
N ILE A 14 -2.14 29.58 -12.52
CA ILE A 14 -3.02 28.70 -11.73
C ILE A 14 -3.60 29.45 -10.52
N ILE A 15 -2.79 30.29 -9.85
CA ILE A 15 -3.26 31.14 -8.74
C ILE A 15 -4.35 32.11 -9.21
N SER A 16 -4.18 32.77 -10.35
CA SER A 16 -5.15 33.76 -10.85
C SER A 16 -6.51 33.15 -11.19
N LYS A 17 -6.53 31.90 -11.66
CA LYS A 17 -7.76 31.12 -11.93
C LYS A 17 -8.47 30.64 -10.65
N CYS A 18 -7.79 30.69 -9.52
CA CYS A 18 -8.19 30.07 -8.25
C CYS A 18 -8.84 31.02 -7.23
N ASN A 19 -8.98 32.32 -7.47
CA ASN A 19 -9.41 33.25 -6.42
C ASN A 19 -10.94 33.28 -6.14
N ASN A 20 -11.79 32.68 -6.98
CA ASN A 20 -13.25 32.78 -6.83
C ASN A 20 -13.92 31.38 -6.83
N GLY A 21 -14.20 30.81 -5.65
CA GLY A 21 -15.01 29.58 -5.51
C GLY A 21 -14.25 28.24 -5.49
N LEU A 22 -13.19 28.13 -4.68
CA LEU A 22 -12.23 27.00 -4.68
C LEU A 22 -12.80 25.64 -4.32
N THR A 23 -13.68 25.55 -3.32
CA THR A 23 -14.32 24.27 -2.96
C THR A 23 -15.18 23.75 -4.11
N ALA A 24 -15.86 24.65 -4.82
CA ALA A 24 -16.68 24.30 -5.99
C ALA A 24 -15.81 23.82 -7.16
N ILE A 25 -14.63 24.40 -7.37
CA ILE A 25 -13.67 23.96 -8.41
C ILE A 25 -13.10 22.57 -8.06
N LEU A 26 -12.71 22.33 -6.80
CA LEU A 26 -12.24 21.01 -6.37
C LEU A 26 -13.33 19.95 -6.48
N GLN A 27 -14.54 20.25 -6.01
CA GLN A 27 -15.69 19.36 -6.14
C GLN A 27 -16.05 19.09 -7.59
N ARG A 28 -15.98 20.12 -8.45
CA ARG A 28 -16.19 19.97 -9.89
C ARG A 28 -15.12 19.09 -10.53
N ASN A 29 -13.83 19.33 -10.25
CA ASN A 29 -12.74 18.50 -10.76
C ASN A 29 -12.87 17.03 -10.31
N LEU A 30 -13.27 16.81 -9.05
CA LEU A 30 -13.58 15.47 -8.54
C LEU A 30 -14.78 14.83 -9.25
N SER A 31 -15.86 15.59 -9.46
CA SER A 31 -17.07 15.15 -10.17
C SER A 31 -16.78 14.80 -11.64
N ASP A 32 -16.00 15.66 -12.30
CA ASP A 32 -15.58 15.52 -13.70
C ASP A 32 -14.44 14.49 -13.85
N LYS A 33 -14.00 13.85 -12.76
CA LYS A 33 -12.89 12.87 -12.69
C LYS A 33 -11.60 13.40 -13.32
N GLN A 34 -11.39 14.71 -13.25
CA GLN A 34 -10.19 15.36 -13.76
C GLN A 34 -8.98 14.98 -12.89
N PRO A 35 -7.82 14.69 -13.50
CA PRO A 35 -6.60 14.41 -12.75
C PRO A 35 -6.23 15.60 -11.88
N MET A 36 -6.06 15.37 -10.58
CA MET A 36 -5.51 16.36 -9.65
C MET A 36 -4.03 16.11 -9.46
N ARG A 37 -3.22 17.14 -9.73
CA ARG A 37 -1.78 17.12 -9.47
C ARG A 37 -1.54 17.66 -8.06
N PHE A 38 -0.78 16.91 -7.27
CA PHE A 38 -0.39 17.26 -5.92
C PHE A 38 0.99 16.63 -5.64
N MET A 39 1.78 17.24 -4.76
CA MET A 39 3.13 16.85 -4.38
C MET A 39 3.17 16.53 -2.88
N PRO A 40 2.97 15.26 -2.48
CA PRO A 40 2.73 14.91 -1.09
C PRO A 40 3.85 15.35 -0.14
N ASN A 41 3.48 15.97 0.99
CA ASN A 41 4.40 16.46 2.02
C ASN A 41 4.54 15.51 3.22
N ASP A 42 3.53 14.67 3.48
CA ASP A 42 3.58 13.66 4.55
C ASP A 42 2.72 12.44 4.17
N VAL A 43 3.09 11.26 4.64
CA VAL A 43 2.40 10.00 4.38
C VAL A 43 2.29 9.22 5.69
N ARG A 44 1.07 8.77 6.01
CA ARG A 44 0.81 8.05 7.26
C ARG A 44 -0.05 6.81 7.05
N ASP A 45 0.27 5.80 7.84
CA ASP A 45 -0.59 4.64 8.05
C ASP A 45 -1.74 5.00 9.00
N ALA A 46 -2.95 4.59 8.65
CA ALA A 46 -4.10 4.66 9.54
C ALA A 46 -4.89 3.34 9.51
N ILE A 47 -5.53 3.04 10.63
CA ILE A 47 -6.39 1.87 10.77
C ILE A 47 -7.73 2.37 11.28
N GLU A 48 -8.79 2.10 10.53
CA GLU A 48 -10.15 2.48 10.89
C GLU A 48 -11.08 1.26 10.86
N TYR A 49 -12.12 1.27 11.68
CA TYR A 49 -13.14 0.24 11.68
C TYR A 49 -14.30 0.69 10.80
N ILE A 50 -14.36 0.17 9.57
CA ILE A 50 -15.43 0.44 8.62
C ILE A 50 -16.38 -0.76 8.66
N ASN A 51 -17.63 -0.56 9.07
CA ASN A 51 -18.61 -1.64 9.26
C ASN A 51 -18.09 -2.79 10.16
N GLY A 52 -17.35 -2.44 11.22
CA GLY A 52 -16.74 -3.41 12.14
C GLY A 52 -15.48 -4.12 11.61
N ILE A 53 -15.01 -3.79 10.39
CA ILE A 53 -13.84 -4.39 9.77
C ILE A 53 -12.63 -3.45 9.89
N SER A 54 -11.55 -3.95 10.50
CA SER A 54 -10.28 -3.22 10.63
C SER A 54 -9.61 -2.99 9.27
N THR A 55 -9.84 -1.82 8.70
CA THR A 55 -9.42 -1.46 7.35
C THR A 55 -8.17 -0.60 7.43
N TYR A 56 -7.16 -0.97 6.64
CA TYR A 56 -5.97 -0.14 6.47
C TYR A 56 -6.24 0.99 5.48
N ILE A 57 -5.81 2.20 5.85
CA ILE A 57 -5.93 3.42 5.05
C ILE A 57 -4.55 4.03 4.94
N LEU A 58 -4.13 4.30 3.71
CA LEU A 58 -2.94 5.09 3.44
C LEU A 58 -3.34 6.56 3.30
N ARG A 59 -2.94 7.38 4.27
CA ARG A 59 -3.24 8.81 4.29
C ARG A 59 -2.08 9.58 3.70
N ILE A 60 -2.37 10.41 2.71
CA ILE A 60 -1.40 11.29 2.07
C ILE A 60 -1.80 12.73 2.36
N TYR A 61 -0.88 13.51 2.90
CA TYR A 61 -1.08 14.91 3.22
C TYR A 61 -0.32 15.77 2.23
N ASP A 62 -0.97 16.84 1.79
CA ASP A 62 -0.35 17.82 0.91
C ASP A 62 -0.94 19.22 1.14
N THR A 63 -0.33 20.22 0.53
CA THR A 63 -0.80 21.58 0.40
C THR A 63 -1.03 21.84 -1.08
N LEU A 64 -2.27 22.21 -1.44
CA LEU A 64 -2.57 22.65 -2.80
C LEU A 64 -1.84 23.96 -3.11
N ILE A 65 -1.71 24.27 -4.40
CA ILE A 65 -1.14 25.52 -4.93
C ILE A 65 -1.68 26.83 -4.32
N ASN A 66 -2.85 26.78 -3.68
CA ASN A 66 -3.50 27.91 -3.03
C ASN A 66 -3.25 27.97 -1.51
N GLY A 67 -2.38 27.10 -0.97
CA GLY A 67 -2.06 27.02 0.44
C GLY A 67 -3.02 26.15 1.28
N GLN A 68 -4.09 25.59 0.69
CA GLN A 68 -5.02 24.73 1.43
C GLN A 68 -4.40 23.36 1.70
N LYS A 69 -4.50 22.89 2.95
CA LYS A 69 -4.11 21.53 3.31
C LYS A 69 -5.15 20.53 2.82
N VAL A 70 -4.69 19.48 2.14
CA VAL A 70 -5.50 18.37 1.66
C VAL A 70 -5.01 17.08 2.29
N ARG A 71 -5.98 16.20 2.60
CA ARG A 71 -5.74 14.81 2.99
C ARG A 71 -6.41 13.90 1.97
N VAL A 72 -5.63 12.99 1.40
CA VAL A 72 -6.10 11.95 0.48
C VAL A 72 -6.05 10.62 1.22
N ASP A 73 -7.21 10.00 1.43
CA ASP A 73 -7.34 8.70 2.08
C ASP A 73 -7.46 7.61 0.99
N ILE A 74 -6.40 6.82 0.81
CA ILE A 74 -6.44 5.66 -0.09
C ILE A 74 -6.94 4.46 0.70
N THR A 75 -8.17 4.06 0.41
CA THR A 75 -8.86 2.92 1.05
C THR A 75 -8.76 1.66 0.17
N SER A 76 -9.39 0.57 0.60
CA SER A 76 -9.47 -0.70 -0.16
C SER A 76 -8.13 -1.39 -0.43
N ILE A 77 -7.09 -1.02 0.32
CA ILE A 77 -5.79 -1.68 0.30
C ILE A 77 -5.91 -2.95 1.16
N LYS A 78 -5.73 -4.11 0.52
CA LYS A 78 -5.70 -5.39 1.24
C LYS A 78 -4.32 -5.58 1.88
N PRO A 79 -4.23 -5.75 3.20
CA PRO A 79 -2.96 -5.97 3.87
C PRO A 79 -2.31 -7.27 3.42
N PHE A 80 -0.99 -7.28 3.26
CA PHE A 80 -0.22 -8.44 2.83
C PHE A 80 1.17 -8.45 3.45
N PHE A 81 1.76 -9.63 3.54
CA PHE A 81 3.16 -9.81 3.89
C PHE A 81 3.76 -10.96 3.09
N ASP A 82 5.08 -11.05 3.09
CA ASP A 82 5.83 -11.99 2.26
C ASP A 82 6.66 -12.89 3.16
N ILE A 83 6.65 -14.19 2.86
CA ILE A 83 7.37 -15.24 3.57
C ILE A 83 8.44 -15.79 2.64
N VAL A 84 9.67 -15.89 3.12
CA VAL A 84 10.79 -16.45 2.37
C VAL A 84 10.51 -17.93 2.12
N VAL A 85 10.70 -18.38 0.88
CA VAL A 85 10.65 -19.81 0.57
C VAL A 85 11.99 -20.42 0.97
N PRO A 86 12.06 -21.35 1.95
CA PRO A 86 13.30 -21.98 2.31
C PRO A 86 13.78 -22.87 1.15
N GLY A 87 15.00 -22.59 0.67
CA GLY A 87 15.65 -23.42 -0.34
C GLY A 87 15.73 -24.87 0.15
N ARG A 88 15.36 -25.82 -0.72
CA ARG A 88 15.26 -27.29 -0.54
C ARG A 88 13.89 -27.88 -0.19
N LYS A 89 12.85 -27.11 0.17
CA LYS A 89 11.48 -27.68 0.34
C LYS A 89 10.72 -27.69 -0.98
N GLN A 90 10.00 -28.78 -1.30
CA GLN A 90 9.02 -28.77 -2.39
C GLN A 90 7.97 -27.68 -2.08
N LEU A 91 7.88 -26.67 -2.95
CA LEU A 91 7.03 -25.49 -2.78
C LEU A 91 5.57 -25.86 -2.44
N THR A 92 5.07 -26.96 -3.01
CA THR A 92 3.74 -27.51 -2.76
C THR A 92 3.55 -27.94 -1.29
N ILE A 93 4.53 -28.66 -0.73
CA ILE A 93 4.50 -29.13 0.67
C ILE A 93 4.60 -27.93 1.62
N PHE A 94 5.49 -26.98 1.31
CA PHE A 94 5.64 -25.78 2.12
C PHE A 94 4.34 -24.94 2.12
N LYS A 95 3.74 -24.76 0.94
CA LYS A 95 2.47 -24.04 0.78
C LYS A 95 1.32 -24.71 1.54
N SER A 96 1.19 -26.03 1.48
CA SER A 96 0.11 -26.74 2.19
C SER A 96 0.27 -26.65 3.71
N ASN A 97 1.49 -26.74 4.22
CA ASN A 97 1.78 -26.53 5.65
C ASN A 97 1.48 -25.09 6.08
N LEU A 98 1.86 -24.11 5.26
CA LEU A 98 1.54 -22.71 5.52
C LEU A 98 0.03 -22.45 5.56
N VAL A 99 -0.73 -23.01 4.61
CA VAL A 99 -2.20 -22.92 4.60
C VAL A 99 -2.79 -23.50 5.89
N LYS A 100 -2.29 -24.64 6.37
CA LYS A 100 -2.74 -25.24 7.64
C LYS A 100 -2.50 -24.29 8.82
N ILE A 101 -1.27 -23.77 8.96
CA ILE A 101 -0.91 -22.84 10.04
C ILE A 101 -1.82 -21.61 10.04
N ILE A 102 -1.95 -20.94 8.88
CA ILE A 102 -2.74 -19.72 8.76
C ILE A 102 -4.23 -19.99 8.98
N SER A 103 -4.76 -21.08 8.43
CA SER A 103 -6.17 -21.46 8.59
C SER A 103 -6.55 -21.73 10.05
N LYS A 104 -5.62 -22.28 10.85
CA LYS A 104 -5.81 -22.50 12.29
C LYS A 104 -5.91 -21.16 13.03
N THR A 105 -5.03 -20.22 12.72
CA THR A 105 -5.05 -18.86 13.30
C THR A 105 -6.32 -18.10 12.93
N LEU A 106 -6.72 -18.15 11.65
CA LEU A 106 -7.83 -17.35 11.13
C LEU A 106 -9.20 -18.05 11.24
N LYS A 107 -9.22 -19.31 11.69
CA LYS A 107 -10.42 -20.17 11.77
C LYS A 107 -11.10 -20.35 10.41
N GLY A 108 -10.30 -20.59 9.37
CA GLY A 108 -10.79 -20.84 8.02
C GLY A 108 -9.82 -20.43 6.91
N THR A 109 -10.07 -20.91 5.69
CA THR A 109 -9.27 -20.62 4.49
C THR A 109 -9.79 -19.43 3.69
N SER A 110 -11.03 -19.00 3.93
CA SER A 110 -11.66 -17.89 3.21
C SER A 110 -11.07 -16.53 3.58
N LYS A 111 -10.37 -16.41 4.71
CA LYS A 111 -9.88 -15.13 5.26
C LYS A 111 -8.57 -14.61 4.67
N PHE A 112 -7.94 -15.38 3.78
CA PHE A 112 -6.66 -15.03 3.20
C PHE A 112 -6.52 -15.57 1.78
N ARG A 113 -5.57 -15.01 1.04
CA ARG A 113 -5.12 -15.50 -0.27
C ARG A 113 -3.63 -15.65 -0.26
N ILE A 114 -3.15 -16.69 -0.94
CA ILE A 114 -1.72 -16.97 -1.08
C ILE A 114 -1.33 -16.88 -2.55
N LYS A 115 -0.23 -16.19 -2.84
CA LYS A 115 0.39 -16.15 -4.17
C LYS A 115 1.89 -16.34 -4.06
N ILE A 116 2.50 -16.96 -5.07
CA ILE A 116 3.96 -16.98 -5.21
C ILE A 116 4.33 -15.71 -5.98
N VAL A 117 5.35 -15.00 -5.52
CA VAL A 117 5.83 -13.76 -6.14
C VAL A 117 7.35 -13.76 -6.13
N ASP A 118 7.95 -13.29 -7.21
CA ASP A 118 9.36 -12.92 -7.24
C ASP A 118 9.45 -11.42 -6.94
N ALA A 119 10.35 -11.07 -6.02
CA ALA A 119 10.54 -9.70 -5.58
C ALA A 119 11.97 -9.49 -5.06
N PHE A 120 12.44 -8.25 -5.13
CA PHE A 120 13.65 -7.85 -4.42
C PHE A 120 13.40 -7.85 -2.91
N PRO A 121 14.31 -8.42 -2.09
CA PRO A 121 14.23 -8.31 -0.65
C PRO A 121 14.22 -6.83 -0.23
N VAL A 122 13.38 -6.49 0.75
CA VAL A 122 13.28 -5.11 1.26
C VAL A 122 14.55 -4.70 2.04
N CYS A 123 15.28 -5.68 2.58
CA CYS A 123 16.47 -5.44 3.39
C CYS A 123 17.69 -6.09 2.72
N GLY A 124 18.78 -5.33 2.66
CA GLY A 124 20.03 -5.74 2.01
C GLY A 124 20.11 -5.33 0.54
N TYR A 125 21.33 -5.25 0.03
CA TYR A 125 21.58 -5.04 -1.39
C TYR A 125 21.55 -6.38 -2.10
N HIS A 126 20.52 -6.58 -2.93
CA HIS A 126 20.35 -7.79 -3.70
C HIS A 126 20.16 -7.44 -5.19
N THR A 127 20.99 -8.04 -6.03
CA THR A 127 20.93 -7.89 -7.50
C THR A 127 19.94 -8.85 -8.14
N GLU A 128 19.44 -9.82 -7.38
CA GLU A 128 18.52 -10.86 -7.84
C GLU A 128 17.22 -10.83 -7.05
N GLU A 129 16.11 -11.10 -7.73
CA GLU A 129 14.83 -11.33 -7.09
C GLU A 129 14.84 -12.68 -6.36
N LYS A 130 14.20 -12.71 -5.20
CA LYS A 130 13.95 -13.96 -4.46
C LYS A 130 12.49 -14.35 -4.60
N GLN A 131 12.25 -15.65 -4.56
CA GLN A 131 10.90 -16.19 -4.53
C GLN A 131 10.31 -16.10 -3.11
N TYR A 132 9.12 -15.53 -3.03
CA TYR A 132 8.36 -15.37 -1.81
C TYR A 132 6.96 -15.97 -1.94
N ILE A 133 6.39 -16.32 -0.79
CA ILE A 133 4.97 -16.56 -0.66
C ILE A 133 4.31 -15.32 -0.05
N ARG A 134 3.49 -14.65 -0.85
CA ARG A 134 2.67 -13.52 -0.43
C ARG A 134 1.37 -14.01 0.18
N VAL A 135 1.15 -13.65 1.45
CA VAL A 135 -0.11 -13.83 2.16
C VAL A 135 -0.85 -12.51 2.16
N THR A 136 -2.07 -12.47 1.61
CA THR A 136 -2.96 -11.30 1.65
C THR A 136 -4.15 -11.61 2.55
N THR A 137 -4.46 -10.74 3.50
CA THR A 137 -5.63 -10.86 4.39
C THR A 137 -6.68 -9.82 4.03
N TRP A 138 -7.89 -9.96 4.58
CA TRP A 138 -8.97 -9.00 4.33
C TRP A 138 -8.90 -7.74 5.18
N ASN A 139 -8.29 -7.85 6.36
CA ASN A 139 -8.20 -6.77 7.33
C ASN A 139 -6.84 -6.78 8.02
N GLN A 140 -6.52 -5.66 8.67
CA GLN A 140 -5.22 -5.43 9.32
C GLN A 140 -5.03 -6.32 10.55
N TYR A 141 -6.12 -6.61 11.27
CA TYR A 141 -6.10 -7.44 12.47
C TYR A 141 -5.68 -8.89 12.14
N ASP A 142 -6.28 -9.48 11.12
CA ASP A 142 -5.95 -10.81 10.61
C ASP A 142 -4.51 -10.86 10.08
N GLN A 143 -4.04 -9.80 9.41
CA GLN A 143 -2.66 -9.70 8.96
C GLN A 143 -1.69 -9.82 10.14
N PHE A 144 -1.92 -9.03 11.20
CA PHE A 144 -1.08 -8.99 12.38
C PHE A 144 -1.03 -10.34 13.10
N ASN A 145 -2.19 -10.96 13.34
CA ASN A 145 -2.26 -12.27 13.99
C ASN A 145 -1.57 -13.35 13.16
N THR A 146 -1.76 -13.32 11.83
CA THR A 146 -1.12 -14.29 10.94
C THR A 146 0.39 -14.10 10.90
N LEU A 147 0.87 -12.85 10.80
CA LEU A 147 2.29 -12.54 10.81
C LEU A 147 2.95 -13.01 12.11
N LYS A 148 2.29 -12.79 13.25
CA LYS A 148 2.74 -13.28 14.55
C LYS A 148 2.85 -14.81 14.56
N THR A 149 1.81 -15.53 14.16
CA THR A 149 1.85 -17.01 14.13
C THR A 149 2.95 -17.54 13.19
N VAL A 150 3.15 -16.90 12.04
CA VAL A 150 4.20 -17.30 11.07
C VAL A 150 5.59 -17.13 11.69
N ARG A 151 5.84 -16.04 12.41
CA ARG A 151 7.09 -15.82 13.14
C ARG A 151 7.27 -16.80 14.30
N ASP A 152 6.21 -17.06 15.06
CA ASP A 152 6.22 -18.05 16.16
C ASP A 152 6.52 -19.48 15.63
N ALA A 153 6.20 -19.76 14.36
CA ALA A 153 6.55 -21.00 13.67
C ALA A 153 7.97 -21.01 13.08
N ASN A 154 8.82 -20.04 13.44
CA ASN A 154 10.19 -19.87 12.94
C ASN A 154 10.30 -19.76 11.41
N LEU A 155 9.28 -19.18 10.76
CA LEU A 155 9.31 -18.89 9.32
C LEU A 155 9.86 -17.48 9.09
N GLU A 156 10.83 -17.38 8.19
CA GLU A 156 11.44 -16.10 7.83
C GLU A 156 10.46 -15.27 6.98
N THR A 157 10.26 -14.01 7.39
CA THR A 157 9.36 -13.07 6.71
C THR A 157 10.15 -11.90 6.17
N ALA A 158 9.85 -11.44 4.95
CA ALA A 158 10.49 -10.26 4.34
C ALA A 158 10.02 -8.92 4.94
N SER A 159 9.24 -8.97 6.01
CA SER A 159 8.74 -7.80 6.75
C SER A 159 9.42 -7.82 8.10
N ASN A 160 10.23 -6.81 8.42
CA ASN A 160 10.90 -6.72 9.72
C ASN A 160 9.96 -6.19 10.81
N ASP A 161 8.99 -5.36 10.43
CA ASP A 161 8.16 -4.66 11.40
C ASP A 161 6.87 -5.43 11.71
N LEU A 162 6.74 -5.88 12.96
CA LEU A 162 5.43 -6.03 13.61
C LEU A 162 4.83 -4.65 13.90
N ASN A 163 5.66 -3.61 13.85
CA ASN A 163 5.25 -2.24 14.06
C ASN A 163 4.48 -1.73 12.83
N LYS A 164 3.25 -1.30 13.05
CA LYS A 164 2.27 -0.96 12.00
C LYS A 164 2.53 0.40 11.35
N GLN A 165 3.58 1.11 11.80
CA GLN A 165 3.84 2.53 11.51
C GLN A 165 4.55 2.81 10.17
N TYR A 166 5.08 1.79 9.49
CA TYR A 166 5.82 1.94 8.22
C TYR A 166 5.31 1.02 7.11
N TYR A 167 4.08 0.54 7.22
CA TYR A 167 3.49 -0.36 6.23
C TYR A 167 3.29 0.35 4.87
N TYR A 168 3.11 1.68 4.86
CA TYR A 168 2.99 2.46 3.63
C TYR A 168 4.18 2.31 2.68
N GLN A 169 5.41 2.14 3.18
CA GLN A 169 6.61 1.99 2.34
C GLN A 169 6.50 0.73 1.47
N LYS A 170 6.00 -0.35 2.07
CA LYS A 170 5.73 -1.60 1.36
C LYS A 170 4.65 -1.44 0.30
N ILE A 171 3.60 -0.68 0.60
CA ILE A 171 2.55 -0.34 -0.36
C ILE A 171 3.14 0.49 -1.50
N ALA A 172 3.93 1.52 -1.19
CA ALA A 172 4.56 2.42 -2.14
C ALA A 172 5.45 1.65 -3.12
N CYS A 173 6.37 0.83 -2.62
CA CYS A 173 7.23 -0.02 -3.44
C CYS A 173 6.40 -0.96 -4.34
N LYS A 174 5.38 -1.64 -3.78
CA LYS A 174 4.60 -2.60 -4.58
C LYS A 174 3.72 -1.92 -5.63
N LYS A 175 3.17 -0.76 -5.32
CA LYS A 175 2.27 0.00 -6.19
C LYS A 175 3.02 0.99 -7.08
N ARG A 176 4.35 1.09 -6.94
CA ARG A 176 5.21 2.08 -7.61
C ARG A 176 4.66 3.50 -7.40
N LEU A 177 4.19 3.78 -6.18
CA LEU A 177 3.74 5.12 -5.83
C LEU A 177 4.99 5.99 -5.70
N PRO A 178 5.03 7.17 -6.33
CA PRO A 178 6.11 8.13 -6.19
C PRO A 178 5.97 8.87 -4.84
N LEU A 179 5.95 8.12 -3.74
CA LEU A 179 6.02 8.68 -2.40
C LEU A 179 7.50 8.90 -2.14
N SER A 180 7.97 10.10 -2.47
CA SER A 180 9.32 10.56 -2.22
C SER A 180 9.66 10.37 -0.74
N ASN A 181 10.75 9.67 -0.46
CA ASN A 181 11.63 9.98 0.65
C ASN A 181 13.00 10.30 0.05
#